data_AF-A0A6L7A871-F1
#
_entry.id   AF-A0A6L7A871-F1
#
_cell.length_a   1.000
_cell.length_b   1.000
_cell.length_c   1.000
_cell.angle_alpha   90.00
_cell.angle_beta   90.00
_cell.angle_gamma   90.00
#
_symmetry.space_group_name_H-M   'P 1'
#
loop_
_entity.id
_entity.type
_entity.pdbx_description
1 polymer ?
#
loop_
_entity_poly.entity_id
_entity_poly.type
_entity_poly.pdbx_seq_one_letter_code
_entity_poly.pdbx_strand_id
1 'polypeptide(L)'
;MKDGQLQHNFGLFPHRTLLENTEYGLEVQGVDKAERRQRAEKALDNAKLLSFKDQYPAQLSGGMQQRVGLARAFNMTIEEGEIFVIMGLSGSGKSTLIRLLNRLIEPTDGQLFIDGQEITKFNKKQMLDIRRKKMSMVFQNRVNGRWVETLI
;
A
#
# COMPACT_ATOMS: atom_id res chain seq x y z
N MET A 1 3.42 33.60 13.44
CA MET A 1 2.34 32.79 14.06
C MET A 1 1.09 32.92 13.20
N LYS A 2 0.80 31.89 12.40
CA LYS A 2 -0.52 31.55 11.83
C LYS A 2 -0.61 30.02 11.85
N ASP A 3 -1.08 29.51 12.96
CA ASP A 3 -1.80 28.25 13.21
C ASP A 3 -1.67 27.14 12.15
N GLY A 4 -0.70 26.25 12.35
CA GLY A 4 -1.03 24.96 13.00
C GLY A 4 -1.95 23.96 12.29
N GLN A 5 -2.09 23.96 10.96
CA GLN A 5 -2.63 22.78 10.26
C GLN A 5 -1.50 22.01 9.59
N LEU A 6 -1.09 20.90 10.23
CA LEU A 6 -0.34 19.84 9.57
C LEU A 6 -1.15 19.37 8.36
N GLN A 7 -0.78 19.82 7.16
CA GLN A 7 -1.39 19.31 5.93
C GLN A 7 -1.20 17.79 5.94
N HIS A 8 -2.32 17.06 6.02
CA HIS A 8 -2.37 15.60 6.07
C HIS A 8 -1.89 15.01 4.75
N ASN A 9 -0.60 15.08 4.48
CA ASN A 9 -0.04 14.59 3.25
C ASN A 9 0.23 13.08 3.40
N PHE A 10 -0.58 12.24 2.75
CA PHE A 10 -0.47 10.77 2.79
C PHE A 10 0.74 10.22 2.01
N GLY A 11 1.87 10.92 2.10
CA GLY A 11 3.08 10.65 1.32
C GLY A 11 2.92 10.94 -0.18
N LEU A 12 1.90 11.70 -0.58
CA LEU A 12 1.71 12.12 -1.97
C LEU A 12 2.57 13.36 -2.26
N PHE A 13 3.06 13.47 -3.48
CA PHE A 13 3.75 14.67 -3.94
C PHE A 13 2.69 15.74 -4.24
N PRO A 14 2.69 16.89 -3.53
CA PRO A 14 1.60 17.87 -3.63
C PRO A 14 1.57 18.59 -4.99
N HIS A 15 2.70 18.64 -5.68
CA HIS A 15 2.85 19.28 -6.99
C HIS A 15 2.69 18.31 -8.17
N ARG A 16 2.29 17.07 -7.90
CA ARG A 16 2.01 16.06 -8.92
C ARG A 16 0.52 15.73 -8.91
N THR A 17 -0.03 15.46 -10.08
CA THR A 17 -1.38 14.92 -10.24
C THR A 17 -1.51 13.54 -9.59
N LEU A 18 -2.73 13.04 -9.48
CA LEU A 18 -3.02 11.70 -8.98
C LEU A 18 -2.37 10.61 -9.84
N LEU A 19 -2.42 10.80 -11.15
CA LEU A 19 -1.79 9.91 -12.11
C LEU A 19 -0.28 9.89 -11.92
N GLU A 20 0.37 11.05 -11.88
CA GLU A 20 1.82 11.17 -11.69
C GLU A 20 2.28 10.66 -10.32
N ASN A 21 1.44 10.82 -9.28
CA ASN A 21 1.70 10.19 -7.99
C ASN A 21 1.69 8.67 -8.13
N THR A 22 0.70 8.11 -8.82
CA THR A 22 0.55 6.66 -9.02
C THR A 22 1.62 6.08 -9.96
N GLU A 23 2.14 6.89 -10.89
CA GLU A 23 3.26 6.54 -11.78
C GLU A 23 4.63 6.54 -11.06
N TYR A 24 4.80 7.31 -9.97
CA TYR A 24 6.11 7.59 -9.39
C TYR A 24 6.94 6.33 -9.08
N GLY A 25 6.31 5.29 -8.53
CA GLY A 25 7.00 4.05 -8.21
C GLY A 25 7.59 3.36 -9.44
N LEU A 26 6.84 3.37 -10.54
CA LEU A 26 7.23 2.83 -11.83
C LEU A 26 8.27 3.70 -12.54
N GLU A 27 8.18 5.01 -12.38
CA GLU A 27 9.20 5.96 -12.84
C GLU A 27 10.56 5.67 -12.18
N VAL A 28 10.58 5.43 -10.86
CA VAL A 28 11.80 5.06 -10.12
C VAL A 28 12.36 3.71 -10.59
N GLN A 29 11.49 2.77 -10.97
CA GLN A 29 11.88 1.46 -11.53
C GLN A 29 12.33 1.52 -13.00
N GLY A 30 12.29 2.71 -13.63
CA GLY A 30 12.69 2.87 -15.03
C GLY A 30 11.70 2.27 -16.04
N VAL A 31 10.45 2.02 -15.64
CA VAL A 31 9.40 1.52 -16.54
C VAL A 31 9.03 2.59 -17.56
N ASP A 32 8.84 2.17 -18.82
CA ASP A 32 8.53 3.08 -19.92
C ASP A 32 7.29 3.96 -19.65
N LYS A 33 7.30 5.17 -20.20
CA LYS A 33 6.25 6.18 -19.96
C LYS A 33 4.86 5.71 -20.40
N ALA A 34 4.74 4.97 -21.50
CA ALA A 34 3.45 4.48 -21.96
C ALA A 34 2.93 3.38 -21.03
N GLU A 35 3.81 2.45 -20.67
CA GLU A 35 3.47 1.32 -19.78
C GLU A 35 3.12 1.79 -18.38
N ARG A 36 3.90 2.69 -17.79
CA ARG A 36 3.61 3.22 -16.44
C ARG A 36 2.28 3.95 -16.39
N ARG A 37 1.92 4.69 -17.45
CA ARG A 37 0.64 5.41 -17.53
C ARG A 37 -0.53 4.44 -17.58
N GLN A 38 -0.44 3.42 -18.42
CA GLN A 38 -1.46 2.36 -18.52
C GLN A 38 -1.66 1.66 -17.18
N ARG A 39 -0.57 1.27 -16.51
CA ARG A 39 -0.60 0.61 -15.20
C ARG A 39 -1.18 1.53 -14.12
N ALA A 40 -0.78 2.80 -14.10
CA ALA A 40 -1.27 3.78 -13.14
C ALA A 40 -2.75 4.11 -13.33
N GLU A 41 -3.24 4.24 -14.56
CA GLU A 41 -4.67 4.41 -14.84
C GLU A 41 -5.48 3.20 -14.37
N LYS A 42 -5.01 1.97 -14.63
CA LYS A 42 -5.65 0.75 -14.12
C LYS A 42 -5.67 0.70 -12.59
N ALA A 43 -4.58 1.11 -11.93
CA ALA A 43 -4.51 1.17 -10.47
C ALA A 43 -5.48 2.21 -9.88
N LEU A 44 -5.61 3.38 -10.52
CA LEU A 44 -6.59 4.39 -10.15
C LEU A 44 -8.03 3.93 -10.41
N ASP A 45 -8.27 3.17 -11.47
CA ASP A 45 -9.58 2.59 -11.78
C ASP A 45 -10.02 1.59 -10.72
N ASN A 46 -9.14 0.67 -10.33
CA ASN A 46 -9.36 -0.26 -9.22
C ASN A 46 -9.66 0.47 -7.90
N ALA A 47 -9.02 1.62 -7.68
CA ALA A 47 -9.25 2.48 -6.52
C ALA A 47 -10.52 3.36 -6.61
N LYS A 48 -11.26 3.26 -7.73
CA LYS A 48 -12.43 4.08 -8.09
C LYS A 48 -12.11 5.57 -8.12
N LEU A 49 -10.96 5.90 -8.70
CA LEU A 49 -10.38 7.25 -8.73
C LEU A 49 -9.91 7.69 -10.12
N LEU A 50 -10.10 6.87 -11.17
CA LEU A 50 -9.65 7.19 -12.53
C LEU A 50 -10.22 8.53 -13.04
N SER A 51 -11.47 8.86 -12.72
CA SER A 51 -12.09 10.14 -13.09
C SER A 51 -11.45 11.37 -12.45
N PHE A 52 -10.61 11.18 -11.42
CA PHE A 52 -9.90 12.24 -10.71
C PHE A 52 -8.40 12.27 -11.05
N LYS A 53 -7.96 11.53 -12.08
CA LYS A 53 -6.54 11.31 -12.38
C LYS A 53 -5.72 12.60 -12.58
N ASP A 54 -6.33 13.65 -13.11
CA ASP A 54 -5.68 14.93 -13.40
C ASP A 54 -5.79 15.93 -12.23
N GLN A 55 -6.41 15.54 -11.11
CA GLN A 55 -6.47 16.36 -9.90
C GLN A 55 -5.21 16.24 -9.07
N TYR A 56 -4.97 17.25 -8.23
CA TYR A 56 -3.89 17.29 -7.23
C TYR A 56 -4.38 16.81 -5.87
N PRO A 57 -3.48 16.32 -4.98
CA PRO A 57 -3.85 15.82 -3.65
C PRO A 57 -4.70 16.82 -2.84
N ALA A 58 -4.41 18.12 -2.92
CA ALA A 58 -5.17 19.16 -2.21
C ALA A 58 -6.66 19.26 -2.59
N GLN A 59 -7.04 18.72 -3.76
CA GLN A 59 -8.42 18.72 -4.26
C GLN A 59 -9.21 17.48 -3.79
N LEU A 60 -8.56 16.57 -3.07
CA LEU A 60 -9.15 15.31 -2.63
C LEU A 60 -9.48 15.30 -1.15
N SER A 61 -10.51 14.55 -0.79
CA SER A 61 -10.72 14.14 0.61
C SER A 61 -9.57 13.27 1.10
N GLY A 62 -9.30 13.27 2.41
CA GLY A 62 -8.24 12.45 3.00
C GLY A 62 -8.39 10.94 2.69
N GLY A 63 -9.63 10.43 2.67
CA GLY A 63 -9.90 9.03 2.28
C GLY A 63 -9.60 8.74 0.81
N MET A 64 -9.78 9.70 -0.10
CA MET A 64 -9.35 9.56 -1.49
C MET A 64 -7.83 9.59 -1.59
N GLN A 65 -7.15 10.51 -0.90
CA GLN A 65 -5.68 10.57 -0.88
C GLN A 65 -5.06 9.26 -0.35
N GLN A 66 -5.67 8.62 0.65
CA GLN A 66 -5.27 7.29 1.12
C GLN A 66 -5.35 6.23 0.02
N ARG A 67 -6.46 6.19 -0.72
CA ARG A 67 -6.63 5.23 -1.82
C ARG A 67 -5.64 5.47 -2.96
N VAL A 68 -5.26 6.72 -3.24
CA VAL A 68 -4.18 7.04 -4.20
C VAL A 68 -2.84 6.51 -3.69
N GLY A 69 -2.53 6.71 -2.41
CA GLY A 69 -1.29 6.18 -1.80
C GLY A 69 -1.21 4.65 -1.88
N LEU A 70 -2.33 3.96 -1.68
CA LEU A 70 -2.43 2.51 -1.86
C LEU A 70 -2.28 2.11 -3.32
N ALA A 71 -2.99 2.77 -4.24
CA ALA A 71 -2.89 2.51 -5.68
C ALA A 71 -1.43 2.64 -6.16
N ARG A 72 -0.72 3.67 -5.71
CA ARG A 72 0.71 3.85 -5.98
C ARG A 72 1.55 2.69 -5.45
N ALA A 73 1.35 2.29 -4.19
CA ALA A 73 2.12 1.22 -3.56
C ALA A 73 1.92 -0.13 -4.26
N PHE A 74 0.68 -0.46 -4.66
CA PHE A 74 0.37 -1.70 -5.36
C PHE A 74 0.80 -1.72 -6.83
N ASN A 75 1.08 -0.55 -7.39
CA ASN A 75 1.49 -0.46 -8.78
C ASN A 75 2.98 -0.78 -8.97
N MET A 76 3.75 -0.95 -7.90
CA MET A 76 5.19 -1.25 -7.93
C MET A 76 5.47 -2.75 -7.82
N THR A 77 6.57 -3.20 -8.41
CA THR A 77 7.15 -4.52 -8.12
C THR A 77 8.12 -4.40 -6.92
N ILE A 78 8.27 -5.44 -6.11
CA ILE A 78 9.32 -5.50 -5.09
C ILE A 78 10.22 -6.67 -5.48
N GLU A 79 11.47 -6.39 -5.80
CA GLU A 79 12.44 -7.40 -6.24
C GLU A 79 13.06 -8.13 -5.05
N GLU A 80 13.63 -9.31 -5.30
CA GLU A 80 14.28 -10.10 -4.25
C GLU A 80 15.46 -9.33 -3.63
N GLY A 81 15.47 -9.24 -2.29
CA GLY A 81 16.47 -8.49 -1.55
C GLY A 81 16.15 -7.01 -1.32
N GLU A 82 15.05 -6.49 -1.86
CA GLU A 82 14.62 -5.11 -1.61
C GLU A 82 13.91 -4.94 -0.27
N ILE A 83 14.23 -3.85 0.44
CA ILE A 83 13.49 -3.44 1.63
C ILE A 83 12.39 -2.46 1.21
N PHE A 84 11.14 -2.93 1.24
CA PHE A 84 9.97 -2.09 0.99
C PHE A 84 9.43 -1.49 2.30
N VAL A 85 9.44 -0.17 2.42
CA VAL A 85 8.99 0.55 3.62
C VAL A 85 7.63 1.21 3.38
N ILE A 86 6.63 0.86 4.19
CA ILE A 86 5.31 1.50 4.18
C ILE A 86 5.23 2.51 5.32
N MET A 87 5.23 3.81 4.99
CA MET A 87 5.09 4.91 5.96
C MET A 87 3.73 5.63 5.83
N GLY A 88 3.29 6.27 6.90
CA GLY A 88 2.06 7.10 6.89
C GLY A 88 1.45 7.33 8.27
N LEU A 89 0.48 8.25 8.35
CA LEU A 89 -0.18 8.66 9.60
C LEU A 89 -0.92 7.52 10.31
N SER A 90 -1.13 7.63 11.62
CA SER A 90 -1.97 6.69 12.35
C SER A 90 -3.38 6.61 11.73
N GLY A 91 -3.95 5.42 11.65
CA GLY A 91 -5.26 5.18 11.01
C GLY A 91 -5.26 5.16 9.48
N SER A 92 -4.15 5.41 8.79
CA SER A 92 -4.10 5.41 7.30
C SER A 92 -4.21 4.03 6.63
N GLY A 93 -4.54 2.98 7.38
CA GLY A 93 -4.73 1.62 6.83
C GLY A 93 -3.47 0.77 6.63
N LYS A 94 -2.25 1.25 6.97
CA LYS A 94 -0.99 0.48 6.80
C LYS A 94 -1.01 -0.88 7.51
N SER A 95 -1.42 -0.85 8.78
CA SER A 95 -1.59 -2.04 9.61
C SER A 95 -2.61 -3.01 9.04
N THR A 96 -3.65 -2.48 8.38
CA THR A 96 -4.67 -3.28 7.68
C THR A 96 -4.09 -3.88 6.41
N LEU A 97 -3.34 -3.12 5.62
CA LEU A 97 -2.65 -3.58 4.42
C LEU A 97 -1.70 -4.74 4.72
N ILE A 98 -0.80 -4.58 5.69
CA ILE A 98 0.15 -5.65 6.06
C ILE A 98 -0.60 -6.91 6.53
N ARG A 99 -1.71 -6.73 7.26
CA ARG A 99 -2.58 -7.85 7.68
C ARG A 99 -3.32 -8.51 6.52
N LEU A 100 -3.73 -7.75 5.50
CA LEU A 100 -4.33 -8.30 4.27
C LEU A 100 -3.31 -9.10 3.47
N LEU A 101 -2.07 -8.59 3.33
CA LEU A 101 -0.97 -9.30 2.66
C LEU A 101 -0.65 -10.62 3.37
N ASN A 102 -0.58 -10.62 4.70
CA ASN A 102 -0.40 -11.85 5.47
C ASN A 102 -1.69 -12.68 5.63
N ARG A 103 -2.83 -12.26 5.05
CA ARG A 103 -4.20 -12.79 5.28
C ARG A 103 -4.57 -13.02 6.74
N LEU A 104 -4.04 -12.19 7.65
CA LEU A 104 -4.53 -12.12 9.05
C LEU A 104 -5.91 -11.46 9.11
N ILE A 105 -6.23 -10.64 8.11
CA ILE A 105 -7.57 -10.18 7.78
C ILE A 105 -7.87 -10.73 6.38
N GLU A 106 -9.06 -11.30 6.19
CA GLU A 106 -9.46 -11.81 4.88
C GLU A 106 -9.86 -10.67 3.94
N PRO A 107 -9.40 -10.68 2.68
CA PRO A 107 -9.84 -9.70 1.69
C PRO A 107 -11.32 -9.93 1.36
N THR A 108 -12.08 -8.84 1.20
CA THR A 108 -13.48 -8.91 0.75
C THR A 108 -13.58 -9.19 -0.76
N ASP A 109 -12.60 -8.72 -1.54
CA ASP A 109 -12.50 -8.91 -2.98
C ASP A 109 -11.01 -8.80 -3.38
N GLY A 110 -10.69 -9.26 -4.60
CA GLY A 110 -9.35 -9.24 -5.18
C GLY A 110 -8.57 -10.55 -4.99
N GLN A 111 -7.43 -10.61 -5.67
CA GLN A 111 -6.54 -11.77 -5.65
C GLN A 111 -5.17 -11.34 -5.13
N LEU A 112 -4.58 -12.19 -4.30
CA LEU A 112 -3.25 -12.01 -3.76
C LEU A 112 -2.38 -13.18 -4.22
N PHE A 113 -1.20 -12.86 -4.74
CA PHE A 113 -0.24 -13.84 -5.22
C PHE A 113 1.07 -13.70 -4.45
N ILE A 114 1.66 -14.82 -4.05
CA ILE A 114 3.02 -14.90 -3.48
C ILE A 114 3.77 -15.95 -4.31
N ASP A 115 4.94 -15.59 -4.83
CA ASP A 115 5.75 -16.46 -5.70
C ASP A 115 4.94 -17.04 -6.88
N GLY A 116 4.04 -16.24 -7.44
CA GLY A 116 3.13 -16.64 -8.54
C GLY A 116 1.95 -17.52 -8.12
N GLN A 117 1.82 -17.89 -6.84
CA GLN A 117 0.73 -18.72 -6.34
C GLN A 117 -0.39 -17.86 -5.77
N GLU A 118 -1.63 -18.04 -6.26
CA GLU A 118 -2.81 -17.34 -5.73
C GLU A 118 -3.11 -17.82 -4.30
N ILE A 119 -2.82 -16.99 -3.30
CA ILE A 119 -3.00 -17.34 -1.89
C ILE A 119 -4.38 -17.00 -1.35
N THR A 120 -5.23 -16.21 -2.03
CA THR A 120 -6.58 -15.83 -1.54
C THR A 120 -7.47 -17.05 -1.26
N LYS A 121 -7.28 -18.14 -2.00
CA LYS A 121 -8.09 -19.37 -1.90
C LYS A 121 -7.52 -20.41 -0.94
N PHE A 122 -6.39 -20.11 -0.28
CA PHE A 122 -5.75 -21.09 0.61
C PHE A 122 -6.59 -21.35 1.85
N ASN A 123 -6.59 -22.61 2.26
CA ASN A 123 -7.11 -23.03 3.55
C ASN A 123 -6.13 -22.69 4.69
N LYS A 124 -6.56 -22.89 5.95
CA LYS A 124 -5.78 -22.56 7.15
C LYS A 124 -4.40 -23.22 7.18
N LYS A 125 -4.29 -24.48 6.75
CA LYS A 125 -3.02 -25.22 6.76
C LYS A 125 -2.05 -24.64 5.73
N GLN A 126 -2.53 -24.39 4.51
CA GLN A 126 -1.73 -23.79 3.44
C GLN A 126 -1.25 -22.38 3.83
N MET A 127 -2.11 -21.57 4.45
CA MET A 127 -1.71 -20.24 4.94
C MET A 127 -0.67 -20.31 6.06
N LEU A 128 -0.78 -21.28 6.97
CA LEU A 128 0.21 -21.50 8.02
C LEU A 128 1.57 -21.89 7.44
N ASP A 129 1.59 -22.74 6.42
CA ASP A 129 2.82 -23.17 5.75
C ASP A 129 3.52 -22.00 5.04
N ILE A 130 2.78 -21.14 4.32
CA ILE A 130 3.33 -19.92 3.72
C ILE A 130 3.89 -18.98 4.79
N ARG A 131 3.12 -18.70 5.85
CA ARG A 131 3.57 -17.79 6.91
C ARG A 131 4.82 -18.28 7.63
N ARG A 132 5.07 -19.58 7.71
CA ARG A 132 6.29 -20.13 8.34
C ARG A 132 7.51 -20.10 7.44
N LYS A 133 7.32 -20.15 6.11
CA LYS A 133 8.41 -20.34 5.14
C LYS A 133 8.78 -19.08 4.37
N LYS A 134 7.83 -18.17 4.18
CA LYS A 134 7.92 -17.08 3.19
C LYS A 134 7.61 -15.71 3.76
N MET A 135 7.00 -15.65 4.94
CA MET A 135 6.61 -14.38 5.55
C MET A 135 7.11 -14.37 7.00
N SER A 136 7.30 -13.19 7.54
CA SER A 136 7.45 -13.02 8.98
C SER A 136 6.93 -11.66 9.35
N MET A 137 6.38 -11.53 10.55
CA MET A 137 5.82 -10.27 11.01
C MET A 137 6.28 -9.98 12.43
N VAL A 138 6.85 -8.80 12.62
CA VAL A 138 7.14 -8.24 13.95
C VAL A 138 5.98 -7.34 14.36
N PHE A 139 5.34 -7.65 15.49
CA PHE A 139 4.37 -6.77 16.12
C PHE A 139 5.01 -5.97 17.23
N GLN A 140 4.66 -4.69 17.27
CA GLN A 140 4.92 -3.85 18.43
C GLN A 140 3.69 -3.91 19.35
N ASN A 141 3.83 -4.54 20.53
CA ASN A 141 2.79 -4.65 21.54
C ASN A 141 3.21 -3.96 22.84
N ARG A 142 2.23 -3.57 23.67
CA ARG A 142 2.50 -3.07 25.03
C ARG A 142 2.22 -4.17 26.06
N VAL A 143 3.21 -4.50 26.87
CA VAL A 143 3.09 -5.43 28.01
C VAL A 143 3.59 -4.70 29.25
N ASN A 144 2.76 -4.61 30.30
CA ASN A 144 3.08 -3.89 31.54
C ASN A 144 3.63 -2.46 31.31
N GLY A 145 3.06 -1.77 30.32
CA GLY A 145 3.47 -0.41 29.97
C GLY A 145 4.73 -0.29 29.11
N ARG A 146 5.50 -1.38 28.91
CA ARG A 146 6.72 -1.43 28.08
C ARG A 146 6.42 -1.93 26.67
N TRP A 147 7.20 -1.47 25.70
CA TRP A 147 7.14 -1.97 24.32
C TRP A 147 7.85 -3.32 24.26
N VAL A 148 7.16 -4.31 23.68
CA VAL A 148 7.69 -5.64 23.43
C VAL A 148 7.42 -5.99 21.98
N GLU A 149 8.42 -6.54 21.32
CA GLU A 149 8.33 -7.03 19.95
C GLU A 149 7.98 -8.52 19.95
N THR A 150 7.02 -8.92 19.13
CA THR A 150 6.63 -10.34 18.97
C THR A 150 6.74 -10.73 17.52
N LEU A 151 7.56 -11.74 17.22
CA LEU A 151 7.69 -12.34 15.90
C LEU A 151 6.64 -13.45 15.73
N ILE A 152 5.93 -13.45 14.61
CA ILE A 152 5.08 -14.58 14.18
C ILE A 152 5.42 -15.05 12.76
#